data_AF-A0A1L6JBE9-F1
#
_entry.id   AF-A0A1L6JBE9-F1
#
_cell.length_a   1.000
_cell.length_b   1.000
_cell.length_c   1.000
_cell.angle_alpha   90.00
_cell.angle_beta   90.00
_cell.angle_gamma   90.00
#
_symmetry.space_group_name_H-M   'P 1'
#
loop_
_entity.id
_entity.type
_entity.pdbx_description
1 polymer ?
#
loop_
_entity_poly.entity_id
_entity_poly.type
_entity_poly.pdbx_seq_one_letter_code
_entity_poly.pdbx_strand_id
1 'polypeptide(L)'
;MNFEYAKGAGYAAVSAGPVFVLAFIAGALITDGIPARDLAVLPFALLFIVLFGVPIGAILGTIPIAFGGFVMGWLGRRFPVARRYAAWGGAGAILALPLAALLARSATVEQTAPFAATGAICALIVRYGTRWDDDSV
;
A
#
# COMPACT_ATOMS: atom_id res chain seq x y z
N MET A 1 15.17 24.22 -2.63
CA MET A 1 14.42 23.11 -3.27
C MET A 1 13.82 22.25 -2.18
N ASN A 2 12.65 22.68 -1.74
CA ASN A 2 11.75 21.99 -0.86
C ASN A 2 10.86 21.07 -1.71
N PHE A 3 10.21 20.12 -1.04
CA PHE A 3 9.19 19.27 -1.61
C PHE A 3 8.12 19.06 -0.56
N GLU A 4 6.87 19.00 -0.98
CA GLU A 4 5.74 18.74 -0.11
C GLU A 4 5.26 17.31 -0.37
N TYR A 5 5.18 16.47 0.67
CA TYR A 5 4.66 15.10 0.54
C TYR A 5 3.73 14.68 1.69
N ALA A 6 3.69 15.47 2.77
CA ALA A 6 2.97 15.13 4.00
C ALA A 6 1.47 14.89 3.75
N LYS A 7 0.86 15.67 2.84
CA LYS A 7 -0.54 15.49 2.44
C LYS A 7 -0.77 14.13 1.77
N GLY A 8 0.10 13.76 0.82
CA GLY A 8 0.06 12.44 0.17
C GLY A 8 0.29 11.30 1.15
N ALA A 9 1.24 11.45 2.07
CA ALA A 9 1.50 10.48 3.14
C ALA A 9 0.28 10.30 4.06
N GLY A 10 -0.41 11.38 4.42
CA GLY A 10 -1.64 11.33 5.20
C GLY A 10 -2.76 10.55 4.51
N TYR A 11 -2.99 10.82 3.22
CA TYR A 11 -3.98 10.06 2.44
C TYR A 11 -3.61 8.58 2.34
N ALA A 12 -2.35 8.28 2.06
CA ALA A 12 -1.87 6.91 1.98
C ALA A 12 -2.05 6.19 3.32
N ALA A 13 -1.70 6.80 4.45
CA ALA A 13 -1.84 6.20 5.77
C ALA A 13 -3.30 5.87 6.14
N VAL A 14 -4.24 6.79 5.88
CA VAL A 14 -5.68 6.54 6.13
C VAL A 14 -6.22 5.45 5.21
N SER A 15 -5.73 5.39 3.97
CA SER A 15 -6.15 4.39 2.98
C SER A 15 -5.45 3.03 3.10
N ALA A 16 -4.35 2.92 3.86
CA ALA A 16 -3.54 1.71 3.92
C ALA A 16 -4.33 0.50 4.41
N GLY A 17 -5.16 0.70 5.43
CA GLY A 17 -6.06 -0.33 5.96
C GLY A 17 -7.05 -0.84 4.91
N PRO A 18 -7.91 0.02 4.34
CA PRO A 18 -8.85 -0.39 3.29
C PRO A 18 -8.17 -1.00 2.07
N VAL A 19 -7.05 -0.43 1.62
CA VAL A 19 -6.29 -0.96 0.47
C VAL A 19 -5.78 -2.37 0.74
N PHE A 20 -5.22 -2.61 1.94
CA PHE A 20 -4.76 -3.95 2.32
C PHE A 20 -5.90 -4.96 2.35
N VAL A 21 -7.03 -4.61 2.98
CA VAL A 21 -8.22 -5.46 3.05
C VAL A 21 -8.74 -5.79 1.65
N LEU A 22 -8.83 -4.79 0.76
CA LEU A 22 -9.28 -4.99 -0.61
C LEU A 22 -8.31 -5.89 -1.41
N ALA A 23 -7.00 -5.64 -1.31
CA ALA A 23 -5.99 -6.43 -1.99
C ALA A 23 -5.99 -7.89 -1.49
N PHE A 24 -6.18 -8.09 -0.18
CA PHE A 24 -6.27 -9.41 0.43
C PHE A 24 -7.52 -10.17 -0.03
N ILE A 25 -8.70 -9.54 0.02
CA ILE A 25 -9.95 -10.14 -0.45
C ILE A 25 -9.84 -10.47 -1.94
N ALA A 26 -9.36 -9.55 -2.76
CA ALA A 26 -9.17 -9.79 -4.19
C ALA A 26 -8.23 -10.98 -4.45
N GLY A 27 -7.13 -11.08 -3.71
CA GLY A 27 -6.21 -12.22 -3.78
C GLY A 27 -6.89 -13.55 -3.43
N ALA A 28 -7.63 -13.59 -2.33
CA ALA A 28 -8.37 -14.78 -1.90
C ALA A 28 -9.47 -15.19 -2.91
N LEU A 29 -10.18 -14.22 -3.48
CA LEU A 29 -11.23 -14.49 -4.48
C LEU A 29 -10.68 -15.10 -5.78
N ILE A 30 -9.49 -14.66 -6.21
CA ILE A 30 -8.86 -15.14 -7.45
C ILE A 30 -8.32 -16.57 -7.28
N THR A 31 -7.88 -16.93 -6.07
CA THR A 31 -7.11 -18.14 -5.81
C THR A 31 -7.99 -19.28 -5.30
N ASP A 32 -8.79 -19.01 -4.27
CA ASP A 32 -9.60 -20.03 -3.60
C ASP A 32 -11.07 -20.03 -4.07
N GLY A 33 -11.55 -18.89 -4.57
CA GLY A 33 -12.99 -18.65 -4.77
C GLY A 33 -13.76 -18.64 -3.43
N ILE A 34 -15.07 -18.36 -3.47
CA ILE A 34 -15.92 -18.47 -2.25
C ILE A 34 -16.75 -19.75 -2.35
N PRO A 35 -16.54 -20.73 -1.46
CA PRO A 35 -17.41 -21.89 -1.38
C PRO A 35 -18.84 -21.47 -1.02
N ALA A 36 -19.85 -22.04 -1.68
CA ALA A 36 -21.25 -21.68 -1.45
C ALA A 36 -21.70 -21.81 0.01
N ARG A 37 -21.08 -22.74 0.77
CA ARG A 37 -21.32 -22.96 2.21
C ARG A 37 -20.89 -21.78 3.09
N ASP A 38 -19.92 -20.97 2.64
CA ASP A 38 -19.34 -19.89 3.43
C ASP A 38 -20.02 -18.53 3.15
N LEU A 39 -20.93 -18.48 2.17
CA LEU A 39 -21.70 -17.28 1.81
C LEU A 39 -22.55 -16.73 2.95
N ALA A 40 -23.04 -17.59 3.85
CA ALA A 40 -23.87 -17.17 4.98
C ALA A 40 -23.08 -16.43 6.08
N VAL A 41 -21.80 -16.76 6.25
CA VAL A 41 -20.90 -16.17 7.26
C VAL A 41 -20.00 -15.06 6.69
N LEU A 42 -19.92 -14.95 5.37
CA LEU A 42 -19.12 -13.95 4.66
C LEU A 42 -19.35 -12.50 5.13
N PRO A 43 -20.61 -12.01 5.32
CA PRO A 43 -20.82 -10.62 5.75
C PRO A 43 -20.25 -10.34 7.14
N PHE A 44 -20.38 -11.30 8.05
CA PHE A 44 -19.83 -11.18 9.40
C PHE A 44 -18.29 -11.22 9.36
N ALA A 45 -17.71 -12.16 8.62
CA ALA A 45 -16.26 -12.24 8.45
C ALA A 45 -15.68 -10.94 7.85
N LEU A 46 -16.31 -10.38 6.82
CA LEU A 46 -15.93 -9.10 6.22
C LEU A 46 -16.03 -7.95 7.22
N LEU A 47 -17.09 -7.91 8.03
CA LEU A 47 -17.22 -6.90 9.08
C LEU A 47 -16.04 -6.96 10.06
N PHE A 48 -15.65 -8.15 10.52
CA PHE A 48 -14.49 -8.32 11.41
C PHE A 48 -13.18 -7.92 10.72
N ILE A 49 -12.97 -8.33 9.47
CA ILE A 49 -11.77 -7.97 8.69
C ILE A 49 -11.68 -6.46 8.51
N VAL A 50 -12.79 -5.79 8.22
CA VAL A 50 -12.81 -4.32 8.08
C VAL A 50 -12.60 -3.66 9.44
N LEU A 51 -13.32 -4.08 10.48
CA LEU A 51 -13.30 -3.44 11.79
C LEU A 51 -11.91 -3.49 12.44
N PHE A 52 -11.21 -4.61 12.31
CA PHE A 52 -9.89 -4.79 12.92
C PHE A 52 -8.73 -4.59 11.93
N GLY A 53 -8.88 -5.06 10.69
CA GLY A 53 -7.82 -4.97 9.67
C GLY A 53 -7.55 -3.56 9.20
N VAL A 54 -8.58 -2.71 9.08
CA VAL A 54 -8.40 -1.30 8.67
C VAL A 54 -7.55 -0.51 9.67
N PRO A 55 -7.87 -0.43 10.98
CA PRO A 55 -7.07 0.35 11.92
C PRO A 55 -5.66 -0.23 12.08
N ILE A 56 -5.52 -1.56 12.13
CA ILE A 56 -4.20 -2.20 12.24
C ILE A 56 -3.34 -1.86 11.01
N GLY A 57 -3.90 -1.99 9.80
CA GLY A 57 -3.20 -1.66 8.56
C GLY A 57 -2.81 -0.18 8.48
N ALA A 58 -3.67 0.73 8.90
CA ALA A 58 -3.36 2.16 8.97
C ALA A 58 -2.20 2.46 9.94
N ILE A 59 -2.23 1.87 11.14
CA ILE A 59 -1.19 2.07 12.17
C ILE A 59 0.16 1.51 11.67
N LEU A 60 0.18 0.26 11.21
CA LEU A 60 1.40 -0.39 10.74
C LEU A 60 1.96 0.26 9.47
N GLY A 61 1.09 0.76 8.59
CA GLY A 61 1.48 1.42 7.34
C GLY A 61 2.02 2.83 7.53
N THR A 62 1.66 3.54 8.60
CA THR A 62 1.97 4.98 8.75
C THR A 62 3.48 5.27 8.70
N ILE A 63 4.29 4.54 9.47
CA ILE A 63 5.74 4.73 9.53
C ILE A 63 6.41 4.46 8.18
N PRO A 64 6.23 3.28 7.54
CA PRO A 64 6.87 3.00 6.26
C PRO A 64 6.36 3.91 5.13
N ILE A 65 5.10 4.34 5.15
CA ILE A 65 4.55 5.31 4.18
C ILE A 65 5.24 6.67 4.31
N ALA A 66 5.34 7.20 5.53
CA ALA A 66 5.99 8.48 5.77
C ALA A 66 7.48 8.43 5.42
N PHE A 67 8.18 7.37 5.85
CA PHE A 67 9.59 7.19 5.58
C PHE A 67 9.88 6.99 4.08
N GLY A 68 9.14 6.09 3.43
CA GLY A 68 9.28 5.84 1.99
C GLY A 68 8.94 7.08 1.15
N GLY A 69 7.90 7.81 1.53
CA GLY A 69 7.53 9.09 0.92
C GLY A 69 8.62 10.15 1.03
N PHE A 70 9.23 10.28 2.22
CA PHE A 70 10.35 11.18 2.44
C PHE A 70 11.56 10.81 1.56
N VAL A 71 11.95 9.54 1.56
CA VAL A 71 13.11 9.06 0.79
C VAL A 71 12.90 9.27 -0.71
N MET A 72 11.72 8.93 -1.23
CA MET A 72 11.41 9.09 -2.65
C MET A 72 11.24 10.57 -3.04
N GLY A 73 10.65 11.39 -2.18
CA GLY A 73 10.57 12.84 -2.36
C GLY A 73 11.97 13.48 -2.40
N TRP A 74 12.85 13.06 -1.49
CA TRP A 74 14.24 13.49 -1.44
C TRP A 74 15.03 13.05 -2.68
N LEU A 75 14.86 11.80 -3.13
CA LEU A 75 15.46 11.28 -4.37
C LEU A 75 14.96 12.04 -5.60
N GLY A 76 13.69 12.41 -5.64
CA GLY A 76 13.09 13.20 -6.72
C GLY A 76 13.74 14.56 -6.93
N ARG A 77 14.38 15.14 -5.89
CA ARG A 77 15.19 16.37 -6.02
C ARG A 77 16.51 16.15 -6.75
N ARG A 78 17.10 14.96 -6.63
CA ARG A 78 18.40 14.62 -7.24
C ARG A 78 18.23 13.99 -8.61
N PHE A 79 17.15 13.23 -8.82
CA PHE A 79 16.93 12.43 -10.02
C PHE A 79 15.52 12.64 -10.57
N PRO A 80 15.36 13.28 -11.76
CA PRO A 80 14.05 13.48 -12.39
C PRO A 80 13.31 12.15 -12.66
N VAL A 81 14.04 11.06 -12.89
CA VAL A 81 13.45 9.72 -13.09
C VAL A 81 12.67 9.25 -11.86
N ALA A 82 13.11 9.62 -10.65
CA ALA A 82 12.42 9.26 -9.41
C ALA A 82 11.09 10.01 -9.23
N ARG A 83 10.79 11.02 -10.06
CA ARG A 83 9.48 11.70 -10.08
C ARG A 83 8.41 10.94 -10.85
N ARG A 84 8.75 9.87 -11.58
CA ARG A 84 7.78 9.08 -12.37
C ARG A 84 6.91 8.20 -11.47
N TYR A 85 5.62 8.09 -11.77
CA TYR A 85 4.67 7.24 -11.03
C TYR A 85 5.13 5.77 -10.96
N ALA A 86 5.67 5.23 -12.06
CA ALA A 86 6.16 3.86 -12.11
C ALA A 86 7.30 3.59 -11.11
N ALA A 87 8.18 4.58 -10.87
CA ALA A 87 9.28 4.43 -9.90
C ALA A 87 8.75 4.30 -8.47
N TRP A 88 7.71 5.07 -8.13
CA TRP A 88 7.06 5.01 -6.82
C TRP A 88 6.29 3.72 -6.63
N GLY A 89 5.46 3.33 -7.60
CA GLY A 89 4.72 2.06 -7.55
C GLY A 89 5.65 0.86 -7.42
N GLY A 90 6.73 0.83 -8.21
CA GLY A 90 7.74 -0.23 -8.15
C GLY A 90 8.49 -0.27 -6.82
N ALA A 91 8.94 0.88 -6.31
CA ALA A 91 9.60 0.96 -5.00
C ALA A 91 8.68 0.49 -3.87
N GLY A 92 7.42 0.92 -3.89
CA GLY A 92 6.39 0.49 -2.93
C GLY A 92 6.15 -1.01 -2.97
N ALA A 93 6.02 -1.59 -4.16
CA ALA A 93 5.86 -3.04 -4.33
C ALA A 93 7.03 -3.83 -3.75
N ILE A 94 8.26 -3.43 -4.08
CA ILE A 94 9.48 -4.11 -3.63
C ILE A 94 9.65 -4.00 -2.10
N LEU A 95 9.43 -2.80 -1.54
CA LEU A 95 9.59 -2.56 -0.10
C LEU A 95 8.54 -3.27 0.76
N ALA A 96 7.40 -3.67 0.17
CA ALA A 96 6.40 -4.46 0.86
C ALA A 96 6.73 -5.97 0.92
N LEU A 97 7.65 -6.47 0.08
CA LEU A 97 8.01 -7.89 0.04
C LEU A 97 8.68 -8.40 1.33
N PRO A 98 9.59 -7.66 2.00
CA PRO A 98 10.12 -8.08 3.30
C PRO A 98 9.04 -8.22 4.36
N LEU A 99 8.04 -7.33 4.34
CA LEU A 99 6.90 -7.42 5.25
C LEU A 99 6.04 -8.64 4.95
N ALA A 100 5.85 -8.96 3.67
CA ALA A 100 5.21 -10.20 3.24
C ALA A 100 6.00 -11.42 3.75
N ALA A 101 7.34 -11.42 3.65
CA ALA A 101 8.18 -12.52 4.13
C ALA A 101 8.11 -12.72 5.65
N LEU A 102 7.86 -11.65 6.43
CA LEU A 102 7.72 -11.73 7.89
C LEU A 102 6.33 -12.22 8.34
N LEU A 103 5.28 -11.90 7.58
CA LEU A 103 3.89 -12.17 7.97
C LEU A 103 3.26 -13.37 7.25
N ALA A 104 3.74 -13.70 6.06
CA ALA A 104 3.29 -14.86 5.29
C ALA A 104 3.90 -16.13 5.86
N ARG A 105 3.09 -17.19 6.01
CA ARG A 105 3.59 -18.50 6.43
C ARG A 105 4.35 -19.21 5.31
N SER A 106 4.11 -18.81 4.06
CA SER A 106 4.76 -19.35 2.87
C SER A 106 4.98 -18.25 1.82
N ALA A 107 6.08 -18.31 1.08
CA ALA A 107 6.40 -17.37 -0.01
C ALA A 107 5.57 -17.62 -1.28
N THR A 108 4.27 -17.92 -1.14
CA THR A 108 3.37 -18.12 -2.27
C THR A 108 3.00 -16.76 -2.88
N VAL A 109 2.76 -16.74 -4.20
CA VAL A 109 2.35 -15.54 -4.93
C VAL A 109 1.06 -14.98 -4.33
N GLU A 110 0.16 -15.85 -3.91
CA GLU A 110 -1.15 -15.51 -3.33
C GLU A 110 -1.04 -14.72 -2.03
N GLN A 111 -0.07 -15.08 -1.18
CA GLN A 111 0.16 -14.39 0.09
C GLN A 111 1.00 -13.13 -0.10
N THR A 112 1.88 -13.07 -1.10
CA THR A 112 2.81 -11.94 -1.31
C THR A 112 2.26 -10.84 -2.21
N ALA A 113 1.39 -11.19 -3.18
CA ALA A 113 0.80 -10.23 -4.12
C ALA A 113 -0.04 -9.14 -3.44
N PRO A 114 -0.87 -9.42 -2.41
CA PRO A 114 -1.61 -8.38 -1.70
C PRO A 114 -0.70 -7.35 -1.04
N PHE A 115 0.43 -7.78 -0.46
CA PHE A 115 1.41 -6.85 0.14
C PHE A 115 2.07 -5.99 -0.92
N ALA A 116 2.54 -6.58 -2.03
CA ALA A 116 3.15 -5.84 -3.12
C ALA A 116 2.17 -4.82 -3.75
N ALA A 117 0.91 -5.23 -3.97
CA ALA A 117 -0.14 -4.36 -4.46
C ALA A 117 -0.44 -3.21 -3.48
N THR A 118 -0.57 -3.52 -2.19
CA THR A 118 -0.79 -2.51 -1.14
C THR A 118 0.35 -1.50 -1.09
N GLY A 119 1.60 -1.97 -1.11
CA GLY A 119 2.79 -1.12 -1.13
C GLY A 119 2.83 -0.22 -2.35
N ALA A 120 2.54 -0.77 -3.54
CA ALA A 120 2.48 0.00 -4.78
C ALA A 120 1.40 1.09 -4.72
N ILE A 121 0.18 0.75 -4.31
CA ILE A 121 -0.95 1.67 -4.22
C ILE A 121 -0.64 2.79 -3.22
N CYS A 122 -0.14 2.46 -2.03
CA CYS A 122 0.22 3.45 -1.02
C CYS A 122 1.29 4.42 -1.57
N ALA A 123 2.34 3.91 -2.22
CA ALA A 123 3.37 4.74 -2.81
C ALA A 123 2.83 5.66 -3.92
N LEU A 124 1.90 5.18 -4.75
CA LEU A 124 1.24 5.98 -5.77
C LEU A 124 0.36 7.09 -5.17
N ILE A 125 -0.33 6.82 -4.06
CA ILE A 125 -1.10 7.83 -3.32
C ILE A 125 -0.18 8.91 -2.75
N VAL A 126 0.95 8.51 -2.15
CA VAL A 126 1.95 9.50 -1.68
C VAL A 126 2.47 10.32 -2.85
N ARG A 127 2.83 9.67 -3.96
CA ARG A 127 3.31 10.36 -5.16
C ARG A 127 2.30 11.37 -5.70
N TYR A 128 1.02 11.03 -5.74
CA TYR A 128 -0.05 11.92 -6.20
C TYR A 128 -0.12 13.19 -5.35
N GLY A 129 0.08 13.07 -4.03
CA GLY A 129 0.15 14.21 -3.12
C GLY A 129 1.52 14.89 -3.02
N THR A 130 2.54 14.42 -3.76
CA THR A 130 3.90 14.96 -3.70
C THR A 130 4.13 16.00 -4.77
N ARG A 131 4.69 17.16 -4.39
CA ARG A 131 5.04 18.27 -5.28
C ARG A 131 6.47 18.74 -5.03
N TRP A 132 7.20 19.10 -6.08
CA TRP A 132 8.52 19.72 -5.99
C TRP A 132 8.46 21.19 -6.41
N ASP A 133 9.28 22.05 -5.79
CA ASP A 133 9.28 23.51 -6.04
C ASP A 133 9.48 23.91 -7.51
N ASP A 134 10.14 23.05 -8.30
CA ASP A 134 10.45 23.26 -9.71
C ASP A 134 9.42 22.64 -10.66
N ASP A 135 8.32 22.08 -10.13
CA ASP A 135 7.18 21.64 -10.94
C ASP A 135 6.35 22.87 -11.36
N SER A 136 6.91 23.69 -12.25
CA SER A 136 6.17 24.73 -12.96
C SER A 136 5.30 24.09 -14.04
N VAL A 137 4.08 23.71 -13.63
CA VAL A 137 2.89 23.32 -14.43
C VAL A 137 3.01 22.03 -15.25
#